data_AF-A0A8B6DRC0-F1
#
_entry.id   AF-A0A8B6DRC0-F1
#
_cell.length_a   1.000
_cell.length_b   1.000
_cell.length_c   1.000
_cell.angle_alpha   90.00
_cell.angle_beta   90.00
_cell.angle_gamma   90.00
#
_symmetry.space_group_name_H-M   'P 1'
#
loop_
_entity.id
_entity.type
_entity.pdbx_description
1 polymer ?
#
loop_
_entity_poly.entity_id
_entity_poly.type
_entity_poly.pdbx_seq_one_letter_code
_entity_poly.pdbx_strand_id
1 'polypeptide(L)'
;MSSAAGGTYVSHKTHYARLGHATQHLLPSFLQEVLLHFENPNQIFINCSRDKFLSRRLKPGEWTRLGSAVQYGYFDFDIPLIYSILRNLHDPNTRPTRGWEHPIGPLVNEIKIGDDMERCRRIRNEIIHRGNTRVNDQELNHYFYDFKTIADRLEKFCVENIIMSLCWKWIT
;
A
#
# COMPACT_ATOMS: atom_id res chain seq x y z
N MET A 1 -30.56 -8.24 40.19
CA MET A 1 -31.12 -8.43 38.83
C MET A 1 -31.71 -7.07 38.44
N SER A 2 -31.28 -6.34 37.42
CA SER A 2 -30.61 -6.66 36.16
C SER A 2 -29.64 -5.54 35.79
N SER A 3 -28.54 -5.90 35.12
CA SER A 3 -27.51 -5.02 34.57
C SER A 3 -28.04 -4.33 33.31
N ALA A 4 -27.87 -3.00 33.20
CA ALA A 4 -28.06 -2.27 31.96
C ALA A 4 -26.68 -1.93 31.38
N ALA A 5 -26.32 -2.65 30.32
CA ALA A 5 -25.10 -2.47 29.57
C ALA A 5 -25.06 -1.07 28.92
N GLY A 6 -24.17 -0.21 29.40
CA GLY A 6 -23.81 1.05 28.76
C GLY A 6 -23.01 0.78 27.48
N GLY A 7 -23.70 0.43 26.40
CA GLY A 7 -23.09 0.38 25.07
C GLY A 7 -22.70 1.79 24.63
N THR A 8 -21.40 2.07 24.55
CA THR A 8 -20.87 3.31 23.98
C THR A 8 -21.33 3.44 22.53
N TYR A 9 -22.23 4.38 22.26
CA TYR A 9 -22.64 4.73 20.90
C TYR A 9 -21.44 5.38 20.17
N VAL A 10 -20.78 4.62 19.29
CA VAL A 10 -19.66 5.14 18.49
C VAL A 10 -20.23 5.94 17.34
N SER A 11 -19.90 7.24 17.29
CA SER A 11 -20.36 8.15 16.24
C SER A 11 -19.79 7.78 14.87
N HIS A 12 -20.58 7.93 13.80
CA HIS A 12 -20.11 7.80 12.42
C HIS A 12 -18.90 8.69 12.09
N LYS A 13 -18.74 9.84 12.78
CA LYS A 13 -17.55 10.70 12.65
C LYS A 13 -16.29 10.02 13.19
N THR A 14 -16.43 9.26 14.27
CA THR A 14 -15.35 8.45 14.84
C THR A 14 -14.96 7.32 13.89
N HIS A 15 -15.91 6.73 13.16
CA HIS A 15 -15.61 5.71 12.14
C HIS A 15 -14.80 6.28 10.98
N TYR A 16 -15.20 7.44 10.45
CA TYR A 16 -14.43 8.10 9.40
C TYR A 16 -13.02 8.48 9.85
N ALA A 17 -12.87 9.00 11.08
CA ALA A 17 -11.55 9.29 11.65
C ALA A 17 -10.68 8.03 11.75
N ARG A 18 -11.24 6.89 12.16
CA ARG A 18 -10.54 5.60 12.19
C ARG A 18 -10.09 5.15 10.80
N LEU A 19 -10.93 5.31 9.78
CA LEU A 19 -10.55 5.02 8.39
C LEU A 19 -9.49 5.97 7.84
N GLY A 20 -9.59 7.26 8.17
CA GLY A 20 -8.58 8.25 7.82
C GLY A 20 -7.22 7.89 8.42
N HIS A 21 -7.19 7.53 9.70
CA HIS A 21 -5.98 7.07 10.37
C HIS A 21 -5.42 5.79 9.72
N ALA A 22 -6.25 4.79 9.45
CA ALA A 22 -5.80 3.56 8.78
C ALA A 22 -5.21 3.84 7.39
N THR A 23 -5.86 4.68 6.57
CA THR A 23 -5.36 5.03 5.24
C THR A 23 -4.09 5.90 5.26
N GLN A 24 -3.88 6.71 6.30
CA GLN A 24 -2.70 7.55 6.45
C GLN A 24 -1.49 6.83 7.05
N HIS A 25 -1.70 5.71 7.75
CA HIS A 25 -0.62 5.00 8.44
C HIS A 25 -0.42 3.57 7.94
N LEU A 26 -1.50 2.78 7.86
CA LEU A 26 -1.41 1.37 7.46
C LEU A 26 -1.05 1.21 5.99
N LEU A 27 -1.73 1.95 5.11
CA LEU A 27 -1.51 1.84 3.66
C LEU A 27 -0.10 2.26 3.23
N PRO A 28 0.47 3.39 3.70
CA PRO A 28 1.86 3.71 3.43
C PRO A 28 2.81 2.62 3.92
N SER A 29 2.64 2.11 5.14
CA SER A 29 3.51 1.05 5.68
C SER A 29 3.50 -0.20 4.80
N PHE A 30 2.32 -0.68 4.40
CA PHE A 30 2.19 -1.79 3.45
C PHE A 30 2.95 -1.50 2.15
N LEU A 31 2.75 -0.34 1.53
CA LEU A 31 3.38 -0.01 0.26
C LEU A 31 4.89 0.18 0.38
N GLN A 32 5.37 0.69 1.51
CA GLN A 32 6.79 0.85 1.81
C GLN A 32 7.48 -0.52 1.96
N GLU A 33 6.85 -1.47 2.64
CA GLU A 33 7.37 -2.85 2.76
C GLU A 33 7.42 -3.54 1.40
N VAL A 34 6.36 -3.41 0.60
CA VAL A 34 6.33 -3.91 -0.78
C VAL A 34 7.46 -3.27 -1.61
N LEU A 35 7.65 -1.95 -1.51
CA LEU A 35 8.72 -1.27 -2.23
C LEU A 35 10.10 -1.75 -1.77
N LEU A 36 10.31 -1.92 -0.48
CA LEU A 36 11.56 -2.46 0.07
C LEU A 36 11.87 -3.87 -0.40
N HIS A 37 10.84 -4.66 -0.69
CA HIS A 37 11.00 -5.99 -1.24
C HIS A 37 11.57 -5.96 -2.67
N PHE A 38 11.06 -5.06 -3.51
CA PHE A 38 11.41 -5.01 -4.93
C PHE A 38 12.59 -4.09 -5.24
N GLU A 39 12.77 -3.04 -4.45
CA GLU A 39 13.74 -1.99 -4.69
C GLU A 39 14.58 -1.75 -3.44
N ASN A 40 15.90 -1.82 -3.63
CA ASN A 40 16.82 -1.51 -2.57
C ASN A 40 16.94 0.03 -2.44
N PRO A 41 16.86 0.60 -1.21
CA PRO A 41 17.03 2.04 -1.02
C PRO A 41 18.35 2.61 -1.57
N ASN A 42 19.40 1.79 -1.66
CA ASN A 42 20.68 2.17 -2.26
C ASN A 42 20.67 2.28 -3.78
N GLN A 43 19.71 1.62 -4.44
CA GLN A 43 19.61 1.60 -5.90
C GLN A 43 18.46 2.45 -6.43
N ILE A 44 17.49 2.82 -5.57
CA ILE A 44 16.27 3.49 -6.00
C ILE A 44 16.51 4.77 -6.79
N PHE A 45 17.50 5.58 -6.39
CA PHE A 45 17.84 6.80 -7.12
C PHE A 45 18.31 6.49 -8.54
N ILE A 46 19.22 5.52 -8.67
CA ILE A 46 19.80 5.11 -9.96
C ILE A 46 18.73 4.45 -10.83
N ASN A 47 17.91 3.58 -10.27
CA ASN A 47 16.85 2.87 -10.98
C ASN A 47 15.79 3.85 -11.51
N CYS A 48 15.32 4.77 -10.67
CA CYS A 48 14.41 5.85 -11.09
C CYS A 48 15.04 6.77 -12.14
N SER A 49 16.35 7.04 -12.06
CA SER A 49 17.07 7.86 -13.04
C SER A 49 17.20 7.18 -14.41
N ARG A 50 17.31 5.85 -14.43
CA ARG A 50 17.43 5.05 -15.65
C ARG A 50 16.09 4.79 -16.32
N ASP A 51 15.01 4.77 -15.55
CA ASP A 51 13.67 4.61 -16.11
C ASP A 51 13.24 5.87 -16.90
N LYS A 52 12.80 5.69 -18.15
CA LYS A 52 12.46 6.79 -19.07
C LYS A 52 11.24 7.59 -18.61
N PHE A 53 10.31 6.96 -17.90
CA PHE A 53 9.09 7.61 -17.46
C PHE A 53 9.32 8.38 -16.15
N LEU A 54 9.89 7.72 -15.15
CA LEU A 54 10.19 8.30 -13.83
C LEU A 54 11.21 9.43 -13.94
N SER A 55 12.29 9.26 -14.71
CA SER A 55 13.31 10.30 -14.93
C SER A 55 12.73 11.64 -15.39
N ARG A 56 11.62 11.61 -16.14
CA ARG A 56 10.96 12.80 -16.70
C ARG A 56 9.81 13.34 -15.85
N ARG A 57 9.19 12.49 -15.02
CA ARG A 57 7.96 12.81 -14.30
C ARG A 57 8.20 13.22 -12.85
N LEU A 58 9.25 12.69 -12.23
CA LEU A 58 9.55 12.95 -10.82
C LEU A 58 9.90 14.43 -10.61
N LYS A 59 9.28 15.03 -9.62
CA LYS A 59 9.45 16.43 -9.23
C LYS A 59 10.76 16.60 -8.43
N PRO A 60 11.33 17.82 -8.36
CA PRO A 60 12.55 18.07 -7.59
C PRO A 60 12.49 17.56 -6.14
N GLY A 61 11.37 17.77 -5.44
CA GLY A 61 11.20 17.27 -4.07
C GLY A 61 11.15 15.74 -3.96
N GLU A 62 10.68 15.04 -5.00
CA GLU A 62 10.67 13.57 -5.04
C GLU A 62 12.10 13.05 -5.27
N TRP A 63 12.90 13.71 -6.12
CA TRP A 63 14.33 13.41 -6.27
C TRP A 63 15.12 13.60 -4.99
N THR A 64 14.83 14.65 -4.22
CA THR A 64 15.44 14.85 -2.90
C THR A 64 15.12 13.67 -1.97
N ARG A 65 13.87 13.21 -1.92
CA ARG A 65 13.48 12.04 -1.11
C ARG A 65 14.19 10.77 -1.57
N LEU A 66 14.31 10.55 -2.88
CA LEU A 66 15.05 9.40 -3.43
C LEU A 66 16.52 9.42 -3.02
N GLY A 67 17.16 10.61 -3.01
CA GLY A 67 18.55 10.75 -2.57
C GLY A 67 18.75 10.43 -1.09
N SER A 68 17.75 10.72 -0.25
CA SER A 68 17.78 10.46 1.19
C SER A 68 17.36 9.03 1.57
N ALA A 69 16.91 8.22 0.61
CA ALA A 69 16.37 6.88 0.89
C ALA A 69 17.42 5.91 1.48
N VAL A 70 18.70 6.11 1.16
CA VAL A 70 19.82 5.36 1.77
C VAL A 70 19.82 5.51 3.29
N GLN A 71 19.54 6.71 3.79
CA GLN A 71 19.63 7.05 5.20
C GLN A 71 18.32 6.77 5.96
N TYR A 72 17.18 7.06 5.33
CA TYR A 72 15.87 7.02 5.98
C TYR A 72 14.93 5.97 5.39
N GLY A 73 15.40 5.08 4.52
CA GLY A 73 14.53 4.14 3.80
C GLY A 73 13.43 4.89 3.03
N TYR A 74 12.20 4.38 3.11
CA TYR A 74 11.05 4.94 2.39
C TYR A 74 10.08 5.71 3.28
N PHE A 75 10.47 6.06 4.52
CA PHE A 75 9.58 6.70 5.49
C PHE A 75 9.00 8.04 5.00
N ASP A 76 9.78 8.81 4.25
CA ASP A 76 9.37 10.13 3.72
C ASP A 76 8.62 10.05 2.39
N PHE A 77 8.34 8.85 1.88
CA PHE A 77 7.70 8.69 0.59
C PHE A 77 6.18 8.73 0.79
N ASP A 78 5.52 9.62 0.06
CA ASP A 78 4.06 9.62 -0.01
C ASP A 78 3.54 8.46 -0.88
N ILE A 79 2.29 8.08 -0.64
CA ILE A 79 1.64 6.98 -1.37
C ILE A 79 1.73 7.17 -2.90
N PRO A 80 1.43 8.35 -3.48
CA PRO A 80 1.58 8.56 -4.92
C PRO A 80 2.98 8.28 -5.46
N LEU A 81 4.04 8.71 -4.76
CA LEU A 81 5.42 8.43 -5.14
C LEU A 81 5.69 6.92 -5.12
N ILE A 82 5.31 6.23 -4.05
CA ILE A 82 5.51 4.78 -3.92
C ILE A 82 4.80 4.02 -5.06
N TYR A 83 3.53 4.35 -5.34
CA TYR A 83 2.81 3.77 -6.47
C TYR A 83 3.47 4.05 -7.81
N SER A 84 3.95 5.28 -8.03
CA SER A 84 4.62 5.64 -9.27
C SER A 84 5.87 4.79 -9.47
N ILE A 85 6.66 4.58 -8.42
CA ILE A 85 7.87 3.77 -8.48
C ILE A 85 7.51 2.31 -8.77
N LEU A 86 6.66 1.71 -7.94
CA LEU A 86 6.28 0.29 -8.04
C LEU A 86 5.62 -0.08 -9.38
N ARG A 87 4.89 0.86 -9.99
CA ARG A 87 4.24 0.66 -11.29
C ARG A 87 5.22 0.65 -12.46
N ASN A 88 6.32 1.40 -12.35
CA ASN A 88 7.20 1.70 -13.48
C ASN A 88 8.56 1.00 -13.40
N LEU A 89 9.07 0.72 -12.20
CA LEU A 89 10.23 -0.14 -12.04
C LEU A 89 9.77 -1.60 -12.26
N HIS A 90 10.17 -2.13 -13.41
CA HIS A 90 9.62 -3.30 -14.09
C HIS A 90 9.74 -4.63 -13.32
N ASP A 91 8.92 -4.84 -12.30
CA ASP A 91 8.67 -6.19 -11.78
C ASP A 91 7.36 -6.75 -12.38
N PRO A 92 7.40 -7.79 -13.22
CA PRO A 92 6.20 -8.47 -13.72
C PRO A 92 5.25 -8.94 -12.61
N ASN A 93 5.78 -9.22 -11.42
CA ASN A 93 5.03 -9.67 -10.25
C ASN A 93 4.21 -8.54 -9.62
N THR A 94 4.59 -7.27 -9.80
CA THR A 94 3.82 -6.13 -9.29
C THR A 94 2.64 -5.76 -10.20
N ARG A 95 2.52 -6.35 -11.39
CA ARG A 95 1.41 -6.03 -12.30
C ARG A 95 0.10 -6.64 -11.79
N PRO A 96 -0.96 -5.83 -11.55
CA PRO A 96 -2.28 -6.34 -11.21
C PRO A 96 -2.83 -7.22 -12.34
N THR A 97 -3.65 -8.20 -11.98
CA THR A 97 -4.30 -9.14 -12.91
C THR A 97 -5.06 -8.42 -14.03
N ARG A 98 -5.74 -7.32 -13.69
CA ARG A 98 -6.49 -6.47 -14.65
C ARG A 98 -5.67 -5.30 -15.21
N GLY A 99 -4.42 -5.18 -14.79
CA GLY A 99 -3.58 -4.02 -15.03
C GLY A 99 -3.90 -2.84 -14.12
N TRP A 100 -2.99 -1.87 -14.14
CA TRP A 100 -3.09 -0.64 -13.38
C TRP A 100 -4.27 0.23 -13.83
N GLU A 101 -4.97 0.85 -12.89
CA GLU A 101 -6.06 1.83 -13.15
C GLU A 101 -7.23 1.29 -13.99
N HIS A 102 -7.38 -0.03 -14.08
CA HIS A 102 -8.49 -0.66 -14.79
C HIS A 102 -9.84 -0.16 -14.24
N PRO A 103 -10.90 0.10 -15.03
CA PRO A 103 -12.15 0.68 -14.50
C PRO A 103 -12.75 -0.12 -13.34
N ILE A 104 -12.72 -1.45 -13.48
CA ILE A 104 -13.15 -2.42 -12.46
C ILE A 104 -11.94 -2.80 -11.60
N GLY A 105 -12.07 -2.67 -10.28
CA GLY A 105 -11.03 -3.07 -9.35
C GLY A 105 -10.80 -4.59 -9.32
N PRO A 106 -9.74 -5.04 -8.61
CA PRO A 106 -9.45 -6.46 -8.50
C PRO A 106 -10.59 -7.24 -7.85
N LEU A 107 -10.94 -8.40 -8.43
CA LEU A 107 -11.94 -9.31 -7.87
C LEU A 107 -11.42 -10.00 -6.60
N VAL A 108 -12.31 -10.52 -5.76
CA VAL A 108 -11.94 -11.14 -4.46
C VAL A 108 -10.89 -12.26 -4.60
N ASN A 109 -10.92 -13.02 -5.70
CA ASN A 109 -9.98 -14.10 -5.99
C ASN A 109 -8.69 -13.66 -6.72
N GLU A 110 -8.58 -12.40 -7.13
CA GLU A 110 -7.39 -11.84 -7.78
C GLU A 110 -6.41 -11.37 -6.69
N ILE A 111 -5.56 -12.28 -6.21
CA ILE A 111 -4.78 -12.09 -4.97
C ILE A 111 -3.28 -11.90 -5.20
N LYS A 112 -2.87 -11.41 -6.38
CA LYS A 112 -1.45 -11.06 -6.61
C LYS A 112 -1.07 -9.82 -5.81
N ILE A 113 0.22 -9.64 -5.53
CA ILE A 113 0.69 -8.43 -4.83
C ILE A 113 0.29 -7.15 -5.57
N GLY A 114 0.35 -7.15 -6.91
CA GLY A 114 -0.16 -6.05 -7.73
C GLY A 114 -1.65 -5.78 -7.56
N ASP A 115 -2.47 -6.81 -7.38
CA ASP A 115 -3.90 -6.66 -7.11
C ASP A 115 -4.13 -6.00 -5.74
N ASP A 116 -3.37 -6.38 -4.71
CA ASP A 116 -3.45 -5.76 -3.39
C ASP A 116 -3.00 -4.31 -3.39
N MET A 117 -1.97 -3.98 -4.15
CA MET A 117 -1.56 -2.59 -4.40
C MET A 117 -2.71 -1.82 -5.06
N GLU A 118 -3.34 -2.35 -6.10
CA GLU A 118 -4.46 -1.67 -6.74
C GLU A 118 -5.68 -1.51 -5.81
N ARG A 119 -5.94 -2.45 -4.90
CA ARG A 119 -6.96 -2.31 -3.82
C ARG A 119 -6.61 -1.17 -2.87
N CYS A 120 -5.38 -1.14 -2.36
CA CYS A 120 -4.90 -0.08 -1.48
C CYS A 120 -5.06 1.31 -2.13
N ARG A 121 -4.76 1.43 -3.43
CA ARG A 121 -4.90 2.67 -4.19
C ARG A 121 -6.36 3.13 -4.25
N ARG A 122 -7.27 2.18 -4.49
CA ARG A 122 -8.71 2.43 -4.58
C ARG A 122 -9.29 2.86 -3.24
N ILE A 123 -9.04 2.09 -2.19
CA ILE A 123 -9.50 2.40 -0.82
C ILE A 123 -9.04 3.80 -0.43
N ARG A 124 -7.76 4.12 -0.63
CA ARG A 124 -7.20 5.45 -0.37
C ARG A 124 -7.94 6.53 -1.16
N ASN A 125 -8.12 6.36 -2.46
CA ASN A 125 -8.76 7.36 -3.30
C ASN A 125 -10.25 7.54 -2.97
N GLU A 126 -10.95 6.45 -2.68
CA GLU A 126 -12.35 6.48 -2.26
C GLU A 126 -12.53 7.27 -0.96
N ILE A 127 -11.66 7.04 0.03
CA ILE A 127 -11.70 7.73 1.32
C ILE A 127 -11.29 9.20 1.18
N ILE A 128 -10.21 9.52 0.46
CA ILE A 128 -9.72 10.90 0.29
C ILE A 128 -10.69 11.78 -0.51
N HIS A 129 -11.32 11.21 -1.54
CA HIS A 129 -12.23 11.95 -2.42
C HIS A 129 -13.69 11.85 -1.98
N ARG A 130 -13.96 11.25 -0.82
CA ARG A 130 -15.31 11.15 -0.28
C ARG A 130 -15.85 12.54 0.04
N GLY A 131 -17.05 12.85 -0.45
CA GLY A 131 -17.72 14.13 -0.20
C GLY A 131 -18.38 14.27 1.17
N ASN A 132 -18.28 13.27 2.05
CA ASN A 132 -18.86 13.31 3.39
C ASN A 132 -18.09 12.41 4.38
N THR A 133 -18.32 12.60 5.67
CA THR A 133 -17.64 11.86 6.76
C THR A 133 -18.55 10.82 7.43
N ARG A 134 -19.66 10.43 6.78
CA ARG A 134 -20.58 9.43 7.33
C ARG A 134 -20.13 8.04 6.93
N VAL A 135 -19.79 7.22 7.93
CA VAL A 135 -19.38 5.82 7.77
C VAL A 135 -20.15 4.97 8.76
N ASN A 136 -20.94 4.02 8.27
CA ASN A 136 -21.69 3.10 9.11
C ASN A 136 -20.83 1.89 9.52
N ASP A 137 -21.33 1.06 10.44
CA ASP A 137 -20.58 -0.10 10.96
C ASP A 137 -20.27 -1.13 9.87
N GLN A 138 -21.22 -1.39 8.98
CA GLN A 138 -21.04 -2.37 7.90
C GLN A 138 -19.91 -1.95 6.96
N GLU A 139 -19.90 -0.68 6.57
CA GLU A 139 -18.87 -0.08 5.72
C GLU A 139 -17.51 -0.05 6.41
N LEU A 140 -17.48 0.37 7.69
CA LEU A 140 -16.26 0.33 8.49
C LEU A 140 -15.67 -1.10 8.52
N ASN A 141 -16.51 -2.09 8.83
CA ASN A 141 -16.10 -3.48 8.91
C ASN A 141 -15.60 -4.00 7.56
N HIS A 142 -16.20 -3.56 6.45
CA HIS A 142 -15.75 -3.94 5.11
C HIS A 142 -14.33 -3.44 4.83
N TYR A 143 -14.03 -2.16 5.07
CA TYR A 143 -12.66 -1.66 4.86
C TYR A 143 -11.64 -2.30 5.81
N PHE A 144 -11.99 -2.50 7.08
CA PHE A 144 -11.08 -3.14 8.03
C PHE A 144 -10.84 -4.61 7.68
N TYR A 145 -11.85 -5.30 7.12
CA TYR A 145 -11.67 -6.64 6.57
C TYR A 145 -10.69 -6.62 5.38
N ASP A 146 -10.84 -5.67 4.45
CA ASP A 146 -9.92 -5.54 3.31
C ASP A 146 -8.49 -5.24 3.78
N PHE A 147 -8.31 -4.29 4.69
CA PHE A 147 -7.00 -3.98 5.28
C PHE A 147 -6.35 -5.20 5.92
N LYS A 148 -7.12 -5.95 6.73
CA LYS A 148 -6.62 -7.17 7.37
C LYS A 148 -6.23 -8.22 6.33
N THR A 149 -7.10 -8.45 5.35
CA THR A 149 -6.86 -9.49 4.34
C THR A 149 -5.64 -9.16 3.48
N ILE A 150 -5.43 -7.89 3.15
CA ILE A 150 -4.24 -7.42 2.44
C ILE A 150 -2.99 -7.60 3.31
N ALA A 151 -3.05 -7.23 4.59
CA ALA A 151 -1.93 -7.41 5.52
C ALA A 151 -1.56 -8.89 5.67
N ASP A 152 -2.53 -9.78 5.86
CA ASP A 152 -2.32 -11.23 5.96
C ASP A 152 -1.65 -11.82 4.70
N ARG A 153 -1.97 -11.28 3.52
CA ARG A 153 -1.33 -11.71 2.26
C ARG A 153 0.07 -11.14 2.10
N LEU A 154 0.30 -9.89 2.51
CA LEU A 154 1.64 -9.29 2.47
C LEU A 154 2.58 -10.03 3.40
N GLU A 155 2.15 -10.33 4.62
CA GLU A 155 2.96 -11.06 5.59
C GLU A 155 3.42 -12.40 5.01
N LYS A 156 2.50 -13.16 4.39
CA LYS A 156 2.85 -14.40 3.69
C LYS A 156 3.83 -14.19 2.56
N PHE A 157 3.59 -13.20 1.71
CA PHE A 157 4.49 -12.85 0.61
C PHE A 157 5.91 -12.50 1.13
N CYS A 158 6.01 -11.68 2.17
CA CYS A 158 7.29 -11.30 2.75
C CYS A 158 8.00 -12.51 3.39
N VAL A 159 7.30 -13.36 4.15
CA VAL A 159 7.88 -14.54 4.80
C VAL A 159 8.35 -15.58 3.77
N GLU A 160 7.50 -15.90 2.79
CA GLU A 160 7.85 -16.87 1.74
C GLU A 160 9.05 -16.39 0.93
N ASN A 161 9.14 -15.10 0.61
CA ASN A 161 10.27 -14.58 -0.15
C ASN A 161 11.53 -14.34 0.68
N ILE A 162 11.45 -14.13 2.00
CA ILE A 162 12.64 -14.18 2.89
C ILE A 162 13.22 -15.60 2.89
N ILE A 163 12.37 -16.63 2.99
CA ILE A 163 12.79 -18.04 2.95
C ILE A 163 13.40 -18.36 1.57
N MET A 164 12.78 -17.92 0.47
CA MET A 164 13.30 -18.13 -0.88
C MET A 164 14.60 -17.36 -1.16
N SER A 165 14.75 -16.13 -0.65
CA SER A 165 15.99 -15.33 -0.75
C SER A 165 17.14 -15.98 0.02
N LEU A 166 16.86 -16.59 1.18
CA LEU A 166 17.83 -17.37 1.93
C LEU A 166 18.17 -18.67 1.20
N CYS A 167 17.20 -19.44 0.71
CA CYS A 167 17.45 -20.66 -0.05
C CYS A 167 18.24 -20.41 -1.35
N TRP A 168 18.00 -19.29 -2.05
CA TRP A 168 18.75 -18.93 -3.26
C TRP A 168 20.22 -18.61 -2.94
N LYS A 169 20.51 -17.93 -1.82
CA LYS A 169 21.89 -17.65 -1.36
C LYS A 169 22.70 -18.88 -0.96
N TRP A 170 22.07 -20.05 -0.81
CA TRP A 170 22.74 -21.33 -0.54
C TRP A 170 22.95 -22.18 -1.80
N ILE A 171 22.38 -21.77 -2.94
CA ILE A 171 22.41 -22.53 -4.21
C ILE A 171 23.26 -21.81 -5.28
N THR A 172 23.75 -20.61 -5.01
CA THR A 172 24.74 -19.86 -5.82
C THR A 172 25.98 -19.54 -5.03
#